data_AF-A0A328AYQ6-F1
#
_entry.id   AF-A0A328AYQ6-F1
#
_cell.length_a   1.000
_cell.length_b   1.000
_cell.length_c   1.000
_cell.angle_alpha   90.00
_cell.angle_beta   90.00
_cell.angle_gamma   90.00
#
_symmetry.space_group_name_H-M   'P 1'
#
loop_
_entity.id
_entity.type
_entity.pdbx_description
1 polymer ?
#
loop_
_entity_poly.entity_id
_entity_poly.type
_entity_poly.pdbx_seq_one_letter_code
_entity_poly.pdbx_strand_id
1 'polypeptide(L)'
;MAPRSTAALVALALAGLGATACTTTSQVHPEYVSAGLSAPVVQGKAVIVMDAAARNGTVTAHPTSLTGAATSITEPMGPIIAATGQKVFGAGFSGGAQVADQPQPDAYAVALRSDSFSFKYDQLSNLGFAITPKVSVGVTADVAAPGGKPLLHKSYTRTDITTGAYAASLNPPEKINQALHMALGEIWREVLDDIKAAAAKGAP
;
A
#
# COMPACT_ATOMS: atom_id res chain seq x y z
N MET A 1 48.60 32.19 -53.17
CA MET A 1 47.92 33.09 -52.21
C MET A 1 46.55 32.52 -51.90
N ALA A 2 46.29 32.14 -50.65
CA ALA A 2 44.93 31.90 -50.14
C ALA A 2 44.20 33.25 -49.97
N PRO A 3 42.86 33.30 -49.93
CA PRO A 3 42.09 32.93 -48.72
C PRO A 3 40.87 32.02 -49.05
N ARG A 4 40.57 30.95 -48.30
CA ARG A 4 39.81 30.89 -47.03
C ARG A 4 38.51 31.71 -47.05
N SER A 5 37.40 31.04 -47.33
CA SER A 5 36.06 31.48 -46.94
C SER A 5 35.38 30.42 -46.08
N THR A 6 34.76 30.95 -45.04
CA THR A 6 34.43 30.35 -43.75
C THR A 6 33.00 29.82 -43.73
N ALA A 7 32.78 28.86 -42.83
CA ALA A 7 31.53 28.21 -42.48
C ALA A 7 30.34 29.15 -42.18
N ALA A 8 29.12 28.63 -42.39
CA ALA A 8 28.00 28.84 -41.47
C ALA A 8 26.97 27.70 -41.64
N LEU A 9 27.16 26.60 -40.91
CA LEU A 9 26.13 25.60 -40.66
C LEU A 9 25.55 25.89 -39.27
N VAL A 10 24.39 26.52 -39.24
CA VAL A 10 23.63 26.76 -38.00
C VAL A 10 22.95 25.45 -37.63
N ALA A 11 23.58 24.66 -36.76
CA ALA A 11 22.95 23.52 -36.12
C ALA A 11 22.09 24.05 -34.94
N LEU A 12 20.78 24.06 -35.13
CA LEU A 12 19.80 24.36 -34.10
C LEU A 12 19.75 23.17 -33.12
N ALA A 13 20.49 23.25 -32.01
CA ALA A 13 20.41 22.29 -30.93
C ALA A 13 19.10 22.53 -30.15
N LEU A 14 18.07 21.71 -30.40
CA LEU A 14 16.96 21.54 -29.46
C LEU A 14 17.52 20.83 -28.23
N ALA A 15 17.88 21.61 -27.20
CA ALA A 15 18.11 21.11 -25.86
C ALA A 15 16.76 20.60 -25.31
N GLY A 16 16.54 19.29 -25.43
CA GLY A 16 15.45 18.62 -24.73
C GLY A 16 15.68 18.75 -23.23
N LEU A 17 14.88 19.60 -22.57
CA LEU A 17 14.70 19.55 -21.12
C LEU A 17 13.99 18.24 -20.80
N GLY A 18 14.77 17.18 -20.57
CA GLY A 18 14.28 15.98 -19.91
C GLY A 18 13.87 16.37 -18.49
N ALA A 19 12.56 16.49 -18.25
CA ALA A 19 12.03 16.56 -16.90
C ALA A 19 12.33 15.22 -16.22
N THR A 20 13.44 15.17 -15.48
CA THR A 20 13.74 14.04 -14.59
C THR A 20 12.70 14.07 -13.48
N ALA A 21 11.65 13.26 -13.59
CA ALA A 21 10.71 13.07 -12.50
C ALA A 21 11.47 12.51 -11.30
N CYS A 22 11.41 13.21 -10.16
CA CYS A 22 11.92 12.67 -8.92
C CYS A 22 10.99 11.53 -8.47
N THR A 23 11.49 10.31 -8.54
CA THR A 23 10.82 9.11 -7.99
C THR A 23 11.44 8.75 -6.66
N THR A 24 10.60 8.63 -5.63
CA THR A 24 11.02 8.12 -4.32
C THR A 24 10.45 6.71 -4.12
N THR A 25 11.27 5.79 -3.61
CA THR A 25 10.81 4.47 -3.18
C THR A 25 10.72 4.42 -1.66
N SER A 26 9.57 4.02 -1.15
CA SER A 26 9.33 3.93 0.30
C SER A 26 9.80 2.59 0.88
N GLN A 27 10.03 2.56 2.19
CA GLN A 27 10.39 1.34 2.93
C GLN A 27 9.16 0.69 3.59
N VAL A 28 9.33 -0.50 4.15
CA VAL A 28 8.27 -1.23 4.87
C VAL A 28 8.40 -0.97 6.36
N HIS A 29 7.32 -0.50 7.00
CA HIS A 29 7.28 -0.08 8.39
C HIS A 29 6.10 -0.73 9.14
N PRO A 30 6.23 -2.01 9.55
CA PRO A 30 5.18 -2.71 10.28
C PRO A 30 4.75 -1.99 11.58
N GLU A 31 5.63 -1.19 12.17
CA GLU A 31 5.39 -0.36 13.36
C GLU A 31 4.25 0.66 13.19
N TYR A 32 3.92 1.09 11.98
CA TYR A 32 2.83 2.03 11.71
C TYR A 32 1.43 1.45 11.94
N VAL A 33 1.33 0.13 12.02
CA VAL A 33 0.07 -0.56 12.28
C VAL A 33 0.02 -0.99 13.75
N SER A 34 -1.00 -0.57 14.49
CA SER A 34 -1.30 -1.22 15.78
C SER A 34 -2.04 -2.53 15.53
N ALA A 35 -1.75 -3.61 16.28
CA ALA A 35 -2.59 -4.81 16.19
C ALA A 35 -4.02 -4.52 16.68
N GLY A 36 -4.19 -3.62 17.66
CA GLY A 36 -5.49 -3.20 18.17
C GLY A 36 -6.26 -4.29 18.93
N LEU A 37 -5.60 -5.38 19.32
CA LEU A 37 -6.20 -6.53 19.98
C LEU A 37 -5.47 -6.83 21.29
N SER A 38 -6.23 -7.11 22.35
CA SER A 38 -5.70 -7.55 23.64
C SER A 38 -5.57 -9.07 23.76
N ALA A 39 -6.29 -9.81 22.92
CA ALA A 39 -6.24 -11.28 22.84
C ALA A 39 -6.69 -11.75 21.44
N PRO A 40 -6.32 -12.98 21.03
CA PRO A 40 -6.83 -13.60 19.82
C PRO A 40 -8.35 -13.70 19.80
N VAL A 41 -8.96 -13.44 18.64
CA VAL A 41 -10.41 -13.42 18.45
C VAL A 41 -10.91 -14.51 17.49
N VAL A 42 -9.98 -15.20 16.81
CA VAL A 42 -10.25 -16.36 15.94
C VAL A 42 -9.38 -17.54 16.38
N GLN A 43 -9.98 -18.73 16.44
CA GLN A 43 -9.25 -19.96 16.75
C GLN A 43 -8.55 -20.52 15.51
N GLY A 44 -7.36 -21.10 15.71
CA GLY A 44 -6.53 -21.67 14.64
C GLY A 44 -5.45 -20.69 14.17
N LYS A 45 -4.89 -20.94 12.99
CA LYS A 45 -3.82 -20.12 12.39
C LYS A 45 -4.24 -19.57 11.02
N ALA A 46 -3.60 -18.48 10.61
CA ALA A 46 -3.79 -17.91 9.27
C ALA A 46 -2.53 -18.06 8.41
N VAL A 47 -2.75 -18.23 7.11
CA VAL A 47 -1.74 -18.13 6.06
C VAL A 47 -2.15 -17.01 5.13
N ILE A 48 -1.29 -16.00 5.03
CA ILE A 48 -1.40 -14.94 4.03
C ILE A 48 -0.79 -15.48 2.75
N VAL A 49 -1.65 -15.79 1.78
CA VAL A 49 -1.27 -16.44 0.54
C VAL A 49 -0.84 -15.39 -0.46
N MET A 50 0.45 -15.39 -0.82
CA MET A 50 1.03 -14.49 -1.79
C MET A 50 2.12 -15.23 -2.55
N ASP A 51 2.00 -15.32 -3.88
CA ASP A 51 3.08 -15.82 -4.72
C ASP A 51 4.26 -14.84 -4.77
N ALA A 52 5.36 -15.24 -5.43
CA ALA A 52 6.55 -14.42 -5.53
C ALA A 52 6.33 -13.08 -6.28
N ALA A 53 5.40 -13.04 -7.23
CA ALA A 53 5.09 -11.82 -7.98
C ALA A 53 4.33 -10.82 -7.09
N ALA A 54 3.31 -11.29 -6.37
CA ALA A 54 2.56 -10.52 -5.40
C ALA A 54 3.44 -10.05 -4.24
N ARG A 55 4.31 -10.93 -3.70
CA ARG A 55 5.21 -10.62 -2.57
C ARG A 55 6.23 -9.53 -2.90
N ASN A 56 6.65 -9.43 -4.16
CA ASN A 56 7.60 -8.40 -4.63
C ASN A 56 6.91 -7.25 -5.38
N GLY A 57 5.58 -7.24 -5.40
CA GLY A 57 4.79 -6.26 -6.14
C GLY A 57 5.04 -4.84 -5.64
N THR A 58 5.28 -3.92 -6.58
CA THR A 58 5.36 -2.48 -6.32
C THR A 58 4.25 -1.76 -7.08
N VAL A 59 3.86 -0.58 -6.61
CA VAL A 59 2.96 0.32 -7.34
C VAL A 59 3.62 1.68 -7.43
N THR A 60 3.67 2.26 -8.64
CA THR A 60 4.13 3.63 -8.83
C THR A 60 2.93 4.52 -9.14
N ALA A 61 2.78 5.61 -8.41
CA ALA A 61 1.70 6.56 -8.59
C ALA A 61 2.22 8.00 -8.62
N HIS A 62 1.44 8.85 -9.27
CA HIS A 62 1.57 10.30 -9.23
C HIS A 62 0.47 10.89 -8.34
N PRO A 63 0.70 12.05 -7.72
CA PRO A 63 -0.37 12.70 -6.96
C PRO A 63 -1.52 13.06 -7.90
N THR A 64 -2.75 12.84 -7.44
CA THR A 64 -3.96 13.25 -8.19
C THR A 64 -4.27 14.74 -8.04
N SER A 65 -3.55 15.44 -7.17
CA SER A 65 -3.57 16.90 -7.02
C SER A 65 -2.58 17.59 -7.95
N LEU A 66 -2.84 18.86 -8.32
CA LEU A 66 -1.88 19.69 -9.06
C LEU A 66 -0.56 19.89 -8.29
N THR A 67 -0.68 20.05 -6.97
CA THR A 67 0.47 20.09 -6.07
C THR A 67 1.27 18.81 -6.19
N GLY A 68 2.57 18.92 -6.46
CA GLY A 68 3.45 17.77 -6.61
C GLY A 68 3.30 17.01 -7.93
N ALA A 69 2.58 17.52 -8.93
CA ALA A 69 2.32 16.78 -10.18
C ALA A 69 3.58 16.27 -10.92
N ALA A 70 4.75 16.88 -10.68
CA ALA A 70 6.03 16.45 -11.23
C ALA A 70 6.72 15.33 -10.42
N THR A 71 6.12 14.86 -9.32
CA THR A 71 6.68 13.81 -8.47
C THR A 71 5.94 12.49 -8.66
N SER A 72 6.62 11.40 -8.29
CA SER A 72 6.02 10.07 -8.19
C SER A 72 6.54 9.36 -6.95
N ILE A 73 5.75 8.42 -6.46
CA ILE A 73 6.16 7.54 -5.37
C ILE A 73 5.95 6.10 -5.82
N THR A 74 6.96 5.28 -5.57
CA THR A 74 6.91 3.83 -5.71
C THR A 74 6.77 3.20 -4.33
N GLU A 75 5.64 2.55 -4.10
CA GLU A 75 5.36 1.84 -2.86
C GLU A 75 5.57 0.33 -3.05
N PRO A 76 6.28 -0.35 -2.13
CA PRO A 76 6.39 -1.82 -2.12
C PRO A 76 5.08 -2.43 -1.60
N MET A 77 4.02 -2.36 -2.40
CA MET A 77 2.67 -2.78 -2.03
C MET A 77 2.60 -4.22 -1.51
N GLY A 78 3.26 -5.16 -2.20
CA GLY A 78 3.33 -6.56 -1.80
C GLY A 78 3.91 -6.75 -0.38
N PRO A 79 5.15 -6.28 -0.15
CA PRO A 79 5.76 -6.33 1.18
C PRO A 79 4.94 -5.62 2.27
N ILE A 80 4.30 -4.50 1.98
CA ILE A 80 3.45 -3.77 2.94
C ILE A 80 2.19 -4.60 3.29
N ILE A 81 1.50 -5.15 2.29
CA ILE A 81 0.34 -6.04 2.50
C ILE A 81 0.73 -7.22 3.39
N ALA A 82 1.85 -7.87 3.09
CA ALA A 82 2.35 -9.01 3.85
C ALA A 82 2.64 -8.64 5.32
N ALA A 83 3.42 -7.57 5.53
CA ALA A 83 3.83 -7.14 6.85
C ALA A 83 2.66 -6.69 7.74
N THR A 84 1.74 -5.89 7.17
CA THR A 84 0.56 -5.41 7.90
C THR A 84 -0.40 -6.56 8.21
N GLY A 85 -0.57 -7.51 7.29
CA GLY A 85 -1.37 -8.71 7.50
C GLY A 85 -0.80 -9.60 8.59
N GLN A 86 0.51 -9.89 8.54
CA GLN A 86 1.18 -10.70 9.57
C GLN A 86 1.02 -10.08 10.95
N LYS A 87 1.11 -8.75 11.05
CA LYS A 87 0.93 -8.04 12.31
C LYS A 87 -0.48 -8.17 12.86
N VAL A 88 -1.50 -7.94 12.03
CA VAL A 88 -2.91 -7.98 12.46
C VAL A 88 -3.35 -9.41 12.75
N PHE A 89 -3.13 -10.34 11.81
CA PHE A 89 -3.54 -11.73 11.99
C PHE A 89 -2.68 -12.49 12.99
N GLY A 90 -1.40 -12.13 13.14
CA GLY A 90 -0.54 -12.69 14.17
C GLY A 90 -1.08 -12.47 15.58
N ALA A 91 -1.74 -11.32 15.81
CA ALA A 91 -2.46 -11.04 17.05
C ALA A 91 -3.90 -11.58 17.06
N GLY A 92 -4.55 -11.68 15.90
CA GLY A 92 -5.95 -12.06 15.76
C GLY A 92 -6.23 -13.55 15.87
N PHE A 93 -5.30 -14.40 15.44
CA PHE A 93 -5.42 -15.86 15.44
C PHE A 93 -4.67 -16.48 16.61
N SER A 94 -5.26 -17.47 17.29
CA SER A 94 -4.62 -18.11 18.45
C SER A 94 -3.35 -18.88 18.11
N GLY A 95 -3.23 -19.39 16.88
CA GLY A 95 -2.02 -20.01 16.32
C GLY A 95 -1.14 -19.05 15.51
N GLY A 96 -1.42 -17.75 15.55
CA GLY A 96 -0.68 -16.73 14.81
C GLY A 96 -0.91 -16.76 13.30
N ALA A 97 -0.01 -16.08 12.57
CA ALA A 97 -0.09 -15.94 11.12
C ALA A 97 1.29 -16.01 10.46
N GLN A 98 1.33 -16.55 9.24
CA GLN A 98 2.53 -16.58 8.42
C GLN A 98 2.20 -16.26 6.96
N VAL A 99 3.22 -15.88 6.19
CA VAL A 99 3.08 -15.67 4.74
C VAL A 99 3.60 -16.93 4.04
N ALA A 100 2.87 -17.42 3.04
CA ALA A 100 3.30 -18.55 2.23
C ALA A 100 2.85 -18.39 0.78
N ASP A 101 3.49 -19.12 -0.13
CA ASP A 101 3.13 -19.11 -1.55
C ASP A 101 1.84 -19.91 -1.84
N GLN A 102 1.40 -20.77 -0.92
CA GLN A 102 0.28 -21.68 -1.10
C GLN A 102 -0.57 -21.77 0.17
N PRO A 103 -1.88 -22.07 0.05
CA PRO A 103 -2.73 -22.41 1.19
C PRO A 103 -2.19 -23.60 1.99
N GLN A 104 -2.50 -23.63 3.29
CA GLN A 104 -2.24 -24.79 4.14
C GLN A 104 -3.57 -25.44 4.56
N PRO A 105 -3.69 -26.78 4.53
CA PRO A 105 -4.95 -27.47 4.82
C PRO A 105 -5.53 -27.18 6.21
N ASP A 106 -4.68 -26.90 7.20
CA ASP A 106 -5.03 -26.68 8.60
C ASP A 106 -5.04 -25.20 9.01
N ALA A 107 -5.02 -24.29 8.03
CA ALA A 107 -5.03 -22.84 8.25
C ALA A 107 -6.18 -22.17 7.50
N TYR A 108 -6.59 -20.99 7.98
CA TYR A 108 -7.31 -20.05 7.15
C TYR A 108 -6.37 -19.53 6.07
N ALA A 109 -6.76 -19.62 4.82
CA ALA A 109 -5.99 -19.07 3.70
C ALA A 109 -6.59 -17.71 3.34
N VAL A 110 -5.77 -16.66 3.34
CA VAL A 110 -6.20 -15.30 3.04
C VAL A 110 -5.30 -14.68 2.00
N ALA A 111 -5.85 -14.34 0.83
CA ALA A 111 -5.16 -13.60 -0.21
C ALA A 111 -5.75 -12.20 -0.31
N LEU A 112 -4.88 -11.19 -0.39
CA LEU A 112 -5.29 -9.79 -0.50
C LEU A 112 -4.60 -9.18 -1.71
N ARG A 113 -5.38 -8.72 -2.69
CA ARG A 113 -4.90 -8.16 -3.96
C ARG A 113 -5.24 -6.67 -4.01
N SER A 114 -4.23 -5.83 -4.24
CA SER A 114 -4.46 -4.40 -4.48
C SER A 114 -5.13 -4.19 -5.83
N ASP A 115 -6.26 -3.50 -5.84
CA ASP A 115 -7.00 -3.11 -7.04
C ASP A 115 -6.72 -1.66 -7.42
N SER A 116 -6.48 -0.79 -6.43
CA SER A 116 -6.18 0.62 -6.66
C SER A 116 -5.33 1.21 -5.55
N PHE A 117 -4.49 2.17 -5.92
CA PHE A 117 -3.73 3.02 -5.02
C PHE A 117 -3.65 4.42 -5.62
N SER A 118 -3.91 5.44 -4.81
CA SER A 118 -3.72 6.84 -5.18
C SER A 118 -3.36 7.68 -3.97
N PHE A 119 -2.71 8.80 -4.22
CA PHE A 119 -2.46 9.80 -3.19
C PHE A 119 -2.68 11.21 -3.74
N LYS A 120 -2.87 12.16 -2.83
CA LYS A 120 -2.97 13.59 -3.15
C LYS A 120 -2.39 14.45 -2.04
N TYR A 121 -2.03 15.67 -2.39
CA TYR A 121 -1.59 16.69 -1.45
C TYR A 121 -2.70 17.73 -1.28
N ASP A 122 -3.33 17.73 -0.11
CA ASP A 122 -4.36 18.71 0.22
C ASP A 122 -3.74 19.96 0.86
N GLN A 123 -3.69 21.05 0.08
CA GLN A 123 -3.20 22.36 0.52
C GLN A 123 -4.32 23.28 1.00
N LEU A 124 -5.53 23.11 0.44
CA LEU A 124 -6.66 24.00 0.67
C LEU A 124 -7.19 23.86 2.10
N SER A 125 -7.13 22.65 2.65
CA SER A 125 -7.54 22.37 4.04
C SER A 125 -6.71 23.11 5.10
N ASN A 126 -5.54 23.66 4.76
CA ASN A 126 -4.65 24.33 5.71
C ASN A 126 -4.35 25.81 5.36
N LEU A 127 -5.21 26.47 4.58
CA LEU A 127 -5.05 27.89 4.18
C LEU A 127 -3.67 28.21 3.55
N GLY A 128 -3.02 27.23 2.91
CA GLY A 128 -1.72 27.39 2.27
C GLY A 128 -0.49 27.30 3.18
N PHE A 129 -0.65 27.05 4.49
CA PHE A 129 0.46 26.97 5.44
C PHE A 129 1.00 25.57 5.66
N ALA A 130 0.23 24.53 5.32
CA ALA A 130 0.65 23.14 5.46
C ALA A 130 0.11 22.27 4.32
N ILE A 131 0.85 21.21 4.01
CA ILE A 131 0.46 20.21 3.02
C ILE A 131 0.07 18.95 3.78
N THR A 132 -1.11 18.41 3.51
CA THR A 132 -1.56 17.16 4.11
C THR A 132 -1.65 16.07 3.03
N PRO A 133 -0.76 15.06 3.04
CA PRO A 133 -0.91 13.91 2.18
C PRO A 133 -2.12 13.09 2.59
N LYS A 134 -2.85 12.63 1.58
CA LYS A 134 -4.01 11.75 1.70
C LYS A 134 -3.82 10.56 0.79
N VAL A 135 -4.09 9.36 1.32
CA VAL A 135 -3.96 8.09 0.59
C VAL A 135 -5.33 7.45 0.44
N SER A 136 -5.59 6.91 -0.74
CA SER A 136 -6.73 6.04 -0.98
C SER A 136 -6.25 4.70 -1.54
N VAL A 137 -6.76 3.61 -1.00
CA VAL A 137 -6.38 2.25 -1.39
C VAL A 137 -7.63 1.37 -1.48
N GLY A 138 -7.70 0.57 -2.53
CA GLY A 138 -8.73 -0.46 -2.72
C GLY A 138 -8.06 -1.82 -2.88
N VAL A 139 -8.63 -2.82 -2.23
CA VAL A 139 -8.16 -4.20 -2.27
C VAL A 139 -9.33 -5.17 -2.33
N THR A 140 -9.09 -6.35 -2.88
CA THR A 140 -10.02 -7.48 -2.83
C THR A 140 -9.40 -8.60 -2.01
N ALA A 141 -10.18 -9.16 -1.08
CA ALA A 141 -9.76 -10.26 -0.25
C ALA A 141 -10.53 -11.54 -0.61
N ASP A 142 -9.78 -12.63 -0.73
CA ASP A 142 -10.25 -14.00 -0.84
C ASP A 142 -9.88 -14.74 0.45
N VAL A 143 -10.86 -15.34 1.13
CA VAL A 143 -10.63 -16.14 2.34
C VAL A 143 -11.24 -17.52 2.18
N ALA A 144 -10.46 -18.53 2.51
CA ALA A 144 -10.93 -19.89 2.72
C ALA A 144 -10.67 -20.35 4.16
N ALA A 145 -11.60 -21.14 4.70
CA ALA A 145 -11.45 -21.86 5.95
C ALA A 145 -10.40 -22.98 5.82
N PRO A 146 -9.96 -23.57 6.95
CA PRO A 146 -9.25 -24.84 6.93
C PRO A 146 -10.00 -25.89 6.08
N GLY A 147 -9.25 -26.65 5.29
CA GLY A 147 -9.80 -27.57 4.29
C GLY A 147 -10.19 -26.92 2.95
N GLY A 148 -9.98 -25.61 2.79
CA GLY A 148 -10.15 -24.91 1.50
C GLY A 148 -11.58 -24.50 1.19
N LYS A 149 -12.52 -24.58 2.14
CA LYS A 149 -13.89 -24.10 1.95
C LYS A 149 -13.89 -22.57 1.83
N PRO A 150 -14.39 -21.98 0.73
CA PRO A 150 -14.46 -20.53 0.60
C PRO A 150 -15.36 -19.92 1.70
N LEU A 151 -14.90 -18.85 2.32
CA LEU A 151 -15.61 -18.10 3.37
C LEU A 151 -16.07 -16.72 2.87
N LEU A 152 -15.19 -15.97 2.22
CA LEU A 152 -15.52 -14.66 1.68
C LEU A 152 -14.70 -14.31 0.44
N HIS A 153 -15.35 -13.52 -0.42
CA HIS A 153 -14.74 -12.79 -1.53
C HIS A 153 -15.33 -11.38 -1.46
N LYS A 154 -14.55 -10.39 -1.03
CA LYS A 154 -15.05 -9.04 -0.73
C LYS A 154 -14.00 -7.97 -1.03
N SER A 155 -14.45 -6.85 -1.59
CA SER A 155 -13.60 -5.67 -1.80
C SER A 155 -13.71 -4.69 -0.64
N TYR A 156 -12.59 -4.09 -0.28
CA TYR A 156 -12.43 -3.12 0.80
C TYR A 156 -11.74 -1.88 0.27
N THR A 157 -12.24 -0.72 0.68
CA THR A 157 -11.67 0.57 0.27
C THR A 157 -11.46 1.46 1.48
N ARG A 158 -10.38 2.24 1.45
CA ARG A 158 -10.13 3.37 2.33
C ARG A 158 -9.83 4.58 1.47
N THR A 159 -10.47 5.71 1.79
CA THR A 159 -10.34 6.95 1.02
C THR A 159 -9.84 8.07 1.91
N ASP A 160 -8.92 8.86 1.38
CA ASP A 160 -8.41 10.07 2.03
C ASP A 160 -7.83 9.86 3.45
N ILE A 161 -7.21 8.70 3.69
CA ILE A 161 -6.52 8.40 4.94
C ILE A 161 -5.31 9.32 5.09
N THR A 162 -5.12 9.87 6.29
CA THR A 162 -4.03 10.79 6.60
C THR A 162 -3.53 10.60 8.02
N THR A 163 -2.25 10.89 8.24
CA THR A 163 -1.60 10.86 9.57
C THR A 163 -1.31 12.26 10.11
N GLY A 164 -2.04 13.26 9.62
CA GLY A 164 -1.86 14.67 9.96
C GLY A 164 -1.03 15.47 8.94
N ALA A 165 -1.04 16.79 9.11
CA ALA A 165 -0.31 17.72 8.26
C ALA A 165 1.20 17.73 8.60
N TYR A 166 2.04 18.13 7.64
CA TYR A 166 3.44 18.43 7.90
C TYR A 166 3.76 19.91 7.65
N ALA A 167 4.58 20.50 8.51
CA ALA A 167 5.28 21.75 8.21
C ALA A 167 6.40 21.45 7.20
N ALA A 168 6.71 22.41 6.33
CA ALA A 168 7.44 22.31 5.05
C ALA A 168 8.79 21.54 5.00
N SER A 169 9.26 20.88 6.06
CA SER A 169 10.53 20.15 6.15
C SER A 169 10.42 18.64 6.45
N LEU A 170 9.23 18.04 6.53
CA LEU A 170 9.09 16.62 6.88
C LEU A 170 8.63 15.77 5.69
N ASN A 171 9.48 14.81 5.31
CA ASN A 171 9.42 13.82 4.23
C ASN A 171 7.98 13.42 3.81
N PRO A 172 7.38 14.06 2.78
CA PRO A 172 6.02 13.77 2.34
C PRO A 172 5.79 12.32 1.87
N PRO A 173 6.76 11.68 1.16
CA PRO A 173 6.71 10.24 0.89
C PRO A 173 6.52 9.38 2.14
N GLU A 174 7.18 9.72 3.25
CA GLU A 174 7.04 8.97 4.51
C GLU A 174 5.62 9.05 5.05
N LYS A 175 4.99 10.23 4.99
CA LYS A 175 3.60 10.40 5.44
C LYS A 175 2.60 9.63 4.58
N ILE A 176 2.90 9.48 3.29
CA ILE A 176 2.11 8.65 2.37
C ILE A 176 2.29 7.17 2.72
N ASN A 177 3.53 6.73 2.93
CA ASN A 177 3.83 5.36 3.35
C ASN A 177 3.15 5.02 4.69
N GLN A 178 3.22 5.93 5.67
CA GLN A 178 2.55 5.79 6.97
C GLN A 178 1.02 5.64 6.82
N ALA A 179 0.39 6.52 6.04
CA ALA A 179 -1.05 6.47 5.78
C ALA A 179 -1.46 5.18 5.05
N LEU A 180 -0.64 4.70 4.11
CA LEU A 180 -0.87 3.44 3.40
C LEU A 180 -0.82 2.24 4.35
N HIS A 181 0.20 2.16 5.22
CA HIS A 181 0.31 1.10 6.22
C HIS A 181 -0.91 1.09 7.15
N MET A 182 -1.31 2.26 7.65
CA MET A 182 -2.50 2.38 8.51
C MET A 182 -3.77 1.92 7.80
N ALA A 183 -3.99 2.36 6.56
CA ALA A 183 -5.16 1.97 5.77
C ALA A 183 -5.23 0.45 5.54
N LEU A 184 -4.11 -0.18 5.18
CA LEU A 184 -4.04 -1.63 5.01
C LEU A 184 -4.22 -2.37 6.34
N GLY A 185 -3.65 -1.86 7.44
CA GLY A 185 -3.88 -2.41 8.77
C GLY A 185 -5.35 -2.37 9.20
N GLU A 186 -6.07 -1.29 8.87
CA GLU A 186 -7.52 -1.20 9.09
C GLU A 186 -8.32 -2.19 8.25
N ILE A 187 -7.95 -2.36 6.97
CA ILE A 187 -8.59 -3.34 6.11
C ILE A 187 -8.36 -4.75 6.65
N TRP A 188 -7.13 -5.09 7.05
CA TRP A 188 -6.84 -6.39 7.65
C TRP A 188 -7.66 -6.66 8.92
N ARG A 189 -7.90 -5.64 9.76
CA ARG A 189 -8.78 -5.79 10.93
C ARG A 189 -10.24 -6.04 10.52
N GLU A 190 -10.74 -5.33 9.51
CA GLU A 190 -12.09 -5.56 8.98
C GLU A 190 -12.23 -6.97 8.40
N VAL A 191 -11.20 -7.47 7.68
CA VAL A 191 -11.16 -8.85 7.19
C VAL A 191 -11.17 -9.84 8.37
N LEU A 192 -10.41 -9.58 9.44
CA LEU A 192 -10.41 -10.43 10.64
C LEU A 192 -11.80 -10.51 11.29
N ASP A 193 -12.48 -9.38 11.40
CA ASP A 193 -13.84 -9.31 11.96
C ASP A 193 -14.85 -10.06 11.07
N ASP A 194 -14.73 -9.93 9.74
CA ASP A 194 -15.54 -10.69 8.78
C ASP A 194 -15.29 -12.20 8.89
N ILE A 195 -14.02 -12.64 9.04
CA ILE A 195 -13.66 -14.05 9.27
C ILE A 195 -14.30 -14.55 10.56
N LYS A 196 -14.18 -13.81 11.66
CA LYS A 196 -14.77 -14.16 12.96
C LYS A 196 -16.28 -14.33 12.85
N ALA A 197 -16.96 -13.39 12.17
CA ALA A 197 -18.40 -13.45 11.96
C ALA A 197 -18.81 -14.63 11.07
N ALA A 198 -18.03 -14.94 10.03
CA ALA A 198 -18.29 -16.08 9.15
C ALA A 198 -18.07 -17.43 9.87
N ALA A 199 -17.00 -17.55 10.66
CA ALA A 199 -16.70 -18.75 11.43
C ALA A 199 -17.79 -19.05 12.47
N ALA A 200 -18.34 -18.02 13.13
CA ALA A 200 -19.44 -18.18 14.09
C ALA A 200 -20.74 -18.71 13.45
N LYS A 201 -21.01 -18.40 12.18
CA LYS A 201 -22.18 -18.91 11.44
C LYS A 201 -22.00 -20.33 10.91
N GLY A 202 -20.76 -20.80 10.80
CA GLY A 202 -20.40 -22.12 10.28
C GLY A 202 -20.13 -23.18 11.35
N ALA A 203 -20.22 -22.82 12.64
CA ALA A 203 -20.14 -23.76 13.75
C ALA A 203 -21.46 -24.57 13.84
N PRO A 204 -21.42 -25.91 13.91
CA PRO A 204 -22.61 -26.74 14.08
C PRO A 204 -23.33 -26.46 15.40
#